data_AF-A0A4Y9IWS2-F1
#
_entry.id   AF-A0A4Y9IWS2-F1
#
_cell.length_a   1.000
_cell.length_b   1.000
_cell.length_c   1.000
_cell.angle_alpha   90.00
_cell.angle_beta   90.00
_cell.angle_gamma   90.00
#
_symmetry.space_group_name_H-M   'P 1'
#
loop_
_entity.id
_entity.type
_entity.pdbx_description
1 polymer ?
#
loop_
_entity_poly.entity_id
_entity_poly.type
_entity_poly.pdbx_seq_one_letter_code
_entity_poly.pdbx_strand_id
1 'polypeptide(L)'
;MRINKLKPEYVGTMPSKSEMKEGVLYISRVYLTTAHLCACGCGNVVVLPYGRRDGMFWTLTERLSGVTMRPSVGSFNLPCKSHYYITDNKVEWL
;
A
#
# COMPACT_ATOMS: atom_id res chain seq x y z
N MET A 1 -11.97 1.36 -11.56
CA MET A 1 -10.97 0.90 -12.57
C MET A 1 -9.77 0.33 -11.82
N ARG A 2 -9.10 -0.71 -12.33
CA ARG A 2 -7.92 -1.26 -11.63
C ARG A 2 -6.73 -0.32 -11.78
N ILE A 3 -6.07 -0.04 -10.67
CA ILE A 3 -4.83 0.72 -10.58
C ILE A 3 -3.66 -0.24 -10.87
N ASN A 4 -2.77 0.16 -11.78
CA ASN A 4 -1.58 -0.61 -12.17
C ASN A 4 -0.28 -0.07 -11.57
N LYS A 5 -0.32 1.12 -10.94
CA LYS A 5 0.83 1.78 -10.33
C LYS A 5 0.39 2.63 -9.14
N LEU A 6 1.16 2.57 -8.06
CA LEU A 6 1.00 3.37 -6.86
C LEU A 6 2.20 4.32 -6.72
N LYS A 7 1.95 5.63 -6.77
CA LYS A 7 2.98 6.64 -6.54
C LYS A 7 3.25 6.78 -5.03
N PRO A 8 4.50 6.68 -4.57
CA PRO A 8 4.81 6.90 -3.16
C PRO A 8 4.65 8.38 -2.80
N GLU A 9 4.01 8.64 -1.67
CA GLU A 9 3.88 9.97 -1.05
C GLU A 9 4.25 9.88 0.43
N TYR A 10 5.30 10.60 0.83
CA TYR A 10 5.80 10.56 2.21
C TYR A 10 5.06 11.58 3.07
N VAL A 11 4.48 11.11 4.16
CA VAL A 11 3.66 11.90 5.07
C VAL A 11 4.13 11.70 6.51
N GLY A 12 3.99 12.74 7.34
CA GLY A 12 4.21 12.59 8.79
C GLY A 12 3.16 11.67 9.41
N THR A 13 1.89 11.99 9.16
CA THR A 13 0.71 11.26 9.64
C THR A 13 -0.14 10.81 8.46
N MET A 14 -0.82 9.67 8.59
CA MET A 14 -1.72 9.19 7.54
C MET A 14 -2.90 10.16 7.35
N PRO A 15 -3.22 10.54 6.10
CA PRO A 15 -4.38 11.39 5.82
C PRO A 15 -5.68 10.68 6.17
N SER A 16 -6.77 11.45 6.36
CA SER A 16 -8.09 10.85 6.48
C SER A 16 -8.51 10.20 5.16
N LYS A 17 -9.43 9.23 5.21
CA LYS A 17 -9.93 8.53 4.01
C LYS A 17 -10.42 9.51 2.93
N SER A 18 -11.06 10.62 3.32
CA SER A 18 -11.57 11.65 2.40
C SER A 18 -10.48 12.41 1.63
N GLU A 19 -9.26 12.44 2.15
CA GLU A 19 -8.12 13.14 1.55
C GLU A 19 -7.22 12.20 0.73
N MET A 20 -7.42 10.88 0.85
CA MET A 20 -6.66 9.88 0.11
C MET A 20 -7.03 9.87 -1.37
N LYS A 21 -6.01 9.77 -2.22
CA LYS A 21 -6.17 9.66 -3.67
C LYS A 21 -5.95 8.23 -4.16
N GLU A 22 -6.69 7.83 -5.19
CA GLU A 22 -6.41 6.59 -5.91
C GLU A 22 -5.03 6.65 -6.57
N GLY A 23 -4.32 5.52 -6.62
CA GLY A 23 -2.99 5.49 -7.22
C GLY A 23 -1.87 6.08 -6.36
N VAL A 24 -2.12 6.39 -5.09
CA VAL A 24 -1.11 6.90 -4.14
C VAL A 24 -0.90 5.91 -3.01
N LEU A 25 0.38 5.59 -2.75
CA LEU A 25 0.82 4.86 -1.56
C LEU A 25 1.41 5.86 -0.58
N TYR A 26 0.65 6.17 0.46
CA TYR A 26 1.09 7.03 1.54
C TYR A 26 2.03 6.25 2.44
N ILE A 27 3.17 6.86 2.79
CA ILE A 27 4.24 6.24 3.58
C ILE A 27 4.56 7.14 4.76
N SER A 28 4.32 6.66 5.98
CA SER A 28 4.81 7.30 7.20
C SER A 28 6.01 6.54 7.74
N ARG A 29 7.15 7.23 7.79
CA ARG A 29 8.39 6.73 8.42
C ARG A 29 8.35 6.87 9.95
N VAL A 30 7.60 7.85 10.45
CA VAL A 30 7.46 8.09 11.89
C VAL A 30 6.67 6.95 12.54
N TYR A 31 5.58 6.53 11.91
CA TYR A 31 4.70 5.48 12.43
C TYR A 31 4.95 4.10 11.80
N LEU A 32 5.98 3.96 10.95
CA LEU A 32 6.35 2.73 10.26
C LEU A 32 5.16 2.03 9.59
N THR A 33 4.34 2.81 8.88
CA THR A 33 3.14 2.29 8.23
C THR A 33 2.93 2.89 6.86
N THR A 34 2.24 2.15 6.00
CA THR A 34 1.78 2.64 4.70
C THR A 34 0.29 2.44 4.55
N ALA A 35 -0.34 3.27 3.72
CA ALA A 35 -1.74 3.10 3.37
C ALA A 35 -2.01 3.55 1.94
N HIS A 36 -2.96 2.90 1.29
CA HIS A 36 -3.47 3.31 -0.03
C HIS A 36 -4.95 2.95 -0.16
N LEU A 37 -5.64 3.59 -1.09
CA LEU A 37 -6.93 3.10 -1.53
C LEU A 37 -6.73 1.83 -2.37
N CYS A 38 -7.53 0.80 -2.11
CA CYS A 38 -7.38 -0.52 -2.70
C CYS A 38 -7.22 -0.42 -4.21
N ALA A 39 -6.15 -1.04 -4.73
CA ALA A 39 -5.81 -0.96 -6.14
C ALA A 39 -6.90 -1.50 -7.09
N CYS A 40 -7.91 -2.21 -6.58
CA CYS A 40 -9.01 -2.67 -7.43
C CYS A 40 -9.96 -1.53 -7.83
N GLY A 41 -9.85 -0.37 -7.16
CA GLY A 41 -10.68 0.81 -7.37
C GLY A 41 -11.98 0.81 -6.55
N CYS A 42 -12.07 0.00 -5.48
CA CYS A 42 -13.25 -0.01 -4.61
C CYS A 42 -13.24 1.10 -3.54
N GLY A 43 -12.18 1.90 -3.45
CA GLY A 43 -12.06 3.01 -2.50
C GLY A 43 -11.93 2.60 -1.03
N ASN A 44 -11.72 1.33 -0.71
CA ASN A 44 -11.42 0.89 0.65
C ASN A 44 -9.96 1.17 1.01
N VAL A 45 -9.71 1.58 2.25
CA VAL A 45 -8.35 1.84 2.74
C VAL A 45 -7.68 0.50 3.05
N VAL A 46 -6.49 0.31 2.49
CA VAL A 46 -5.63 -0.82 2.77
C VAL A 46 -4.43 -0.29 3.55
N VAL A 47 -4.23 -0.79 4.76
CA VAL A 47 -3.11 -0.40 5.63
C VAL A 47 -2.11 -1.54 5.65
N LEU A 48 -0.84 -1.22 5.38
CA LEU A 48 0.26 -2.18 5.38
C LEU A 48 1.36 -1.64 6.33
N PRO A 49 1.29 -1.98 7.62
CA PRO A 49 2.35 -1.67 8.57
C PRO A 49 3.66 -2.36 8.14
N TYR A 50 4.80 -1.70 8.33
CA TYR A 50 6.10 -2.25 7.95
C TYR A 50 7.14 -2.16 9.06
N GLY A 51 8.22 -2.95 8.94
CA GLY A 51 9.31 -2.97 9.91
C GLY A 51 9.29 -4.21 10.83
N ARG A 52 9.96 -4.11 11.99
CA ARG A 52 10.34 -5.28 12.82
C ARG A 52 9.65 -5.38 14.18
N ARG A 53 8.51 -4.72 14.41
CA ARG A 53 7.81 -4.87 15.70
C ARG A 53 6.93 -6.12 15.67
N ASP A 54 7.41 -7.24 16.20
CA ASP A 54 6.55 -8.27 16.83
C ASP A 54 5.72 -9.22 15.93
N GLY A 55 6.20 -9.52 14.72
CA GLY A 55 5.73 -10.69 13.95
C GLY A 55 4.74 -10.40 12.82
N MET A 56 5.13 -10.80 11.60
CA MET A 56 4.44 -10.62 10.30
C MET A 56 4.01 -9.19 9.96
N PHE A 57 4.98 -8.42 9.50
CA PHE A 57 4.79 -7.08 8.94
C PHE A 57 5.22 -7.07 7.48
N TRP A 58 4.73 -6.10 6.71
CA TRP A 58 5.26 -5.88 5.39
C TRP A 58 6.70 -5.35 5.49
N THR A 59 7.48 -5.60 4.46
CA THR A 59 8.79 -5.00 4.22
C THR A 59 8.61 -3.94 3.15
N LEU A 60 8.94 -2.69 3.49
CA LEU A 60 9.07 -1.60 2.55
C LEU A 60 10.52 -1.55 2.07
N THR A 61 10.74 -1.71 0.76
CA THR A 61 12.04 -1.54 0.11
C THR A 61 11.98 -0.33 -0.81
N GLU A 62 12.89 0.62 -0.61
CA GLU A 62 12.97 1.86 -1.38
C GLU A 62 14.22 1.81 -2.27
N ARG A 63 14.03 1.93 -3.59
CA ARG A 63 15.10 1.94 -4.59
C ARG A 63 14.87 3.08 -5.58
N LEU A 64 15.86 3.36 -6.43
CA LEU A 64 15.71 4.32 -7.53
C LEU A 64 14.57 3.96 -8.48
N SER A 65 14.27 2.66 -8.65
CA SER A 65 13.17 2.14 -9.47
C SER A 65 11.78 2.41 -8.87
N GLY A 66 11.69 2.58 -7.55
CA GLY A 66 10.42 2.79 -6.84
C GLY A 66 10.37 2.08 -5.50
N VAL A 67 9.16 1.97 -4.96
CA VAL A 67 8.90 1.25 -3.71
C VAL A 67 8.32 -0.13 -3.97
N THR A 68 8.81 -1.10 -3.20
CA THR A 68 8.37 -2.49 -3.23
C THR A 68 7.87 -2.89 -1.85
N MET A 69 6.70 -3.54 -1.82
CA MET A 69 6.11 -4.10 -0.59
C MET A 69 6.07 -5.63 -0.68
N ARG A 70 6.49 -6.28 0.41
CA ARG A 70 6.43 -7.74 0.57
C ARG A 70 5.92 -8.12 1.97
N PRO A 71 5.11 -9.17 2.15
CA PRO A 71 4.58 -10.09 1.14
C PRO A 71 3.49 -9.41 0.28
N SER A 72 2.70 -10.21 -0.45
CA SER A 72 1.55 -9.70 -1.21
C SER A 72 0.56 -8.93 -0.33
N VAL A 73 -0.22 -8.06 -0.96
CA VAL A 73 -1.37 -7.39 -0.37
C VAL A 73 -2.61 -8.25 -0.60
N GLY A 74 -3.09 -8.92 0.45
CA GLY A 74 -4.33 -9.69 0.43
C GLY A 74 -5.45 -8.92 1.12
N SER A 75 -6.50 -8.56 0.39
CA SER A 75 -7.69 -7.88 0.93
C SER A 75 -8.89 -8.82 1.00
N PHE A 76 -8.68 -10.06 1.44
CA PHE A 76 -9.71 -11.11 1.47
C PHE A 76 -10.89 -10.80 2.40
N ASN A 77 -10.68 -9.94 3.40
CA ASN A 77 -11.74 -9.43 4.28
C ASN A 77 -12.63 -8.37 3.60
N LEU A 78 -12.25 -7.86 2.44
CA LEU A 78 -13.06 -6.91 1.66
C LEU A 78 -13.91 -7.65 0.62
N PRO A 79 -15.08 -7.12 0.22
CA PRO A 79 -15.91 -7.73 -0.83
C PRO A 79 -15.17 -7.95 -2.16
N CYS A 80 -14.18 -7.09 -2.47
CA CYS A 80 -13.38 -7.18 -3.69
C CYS A 80 -12.39 -8.36 -3.70
N LYS A 81 -12.05 -8.93 -2.53
CA LYS A 81 -11.10 -10.03 -2.36
C LYS A 81 -9.79 -9.88 -3.15
N SER A 82 -9.34 -8.64 -3.35
CA SER A 82 -8.19 -8.36 -4.22
C SER A 82 -6.91 -8.93 -3.65
N HIS A 83 -6.05 -9.47 -4.53
CA HIS A 83 -4.74 -9.98 -4.18
C HIS A 83 -3.72 -9.48 -5.21
N TYR A 84 -2.63 -8.88 -4.75
CA TYR A 84 -1.60 -8.34 -5.65
C TYR A 84 -0.26 -8.14 -4.93
N TYR A 85 0.82 -8.04 -5.70
CA TYR A 85 2.10 -7.51 -5.27
C TYR A 85 2.23 -6.02 -5.59
N ILE A 86 3.08 -5.33 -4.84
CA ILE A 86 3.58 -4.00 -5.19
C ILE A 86 5.09 -4.11 -5.40
N THR A 87 5.57 -3.90 -6.63
CA THR A 87 7.00 -3.98 -6.99
C THR A 87 7.38 -2.78 -7.84
N ASP A 88 8.39 -2.01 -7.41
CA ASP A 88 8.83 -0.79 -8.11
C ASP A 88 7.66 0.12 -8.51
N ASN A 89 6.78 0.39 -7.54
CA ASN A 89 5.52 1.11 -7.68
C ASN A 89 4.42 0.40 -8.48
N LYS A 90 4.68 -0.72 -9.16
CA LYS A 90 3.69 -1.40 -10.00
C LYS A 90 2.83 -2.35 -9.18
N VAL A 91 1.55 -2.42 -9.53
CA VAL A 91 0.60 -3.40 -9.00
C VAL A 91 0.59 -4.62 -9.92
N GLU A 92 1.02 -5.76 -9.41
CA GLU A 92 1.02 -7.04 -10.11
C GLU A 92 -0.07 -7.93 -9.52
N TRP A 93 -1.14 -8.16 -10.28
CA TRP A 93 -2.33 -8.87 -9.83
C TRP A 93 -2.08 -10.38 -9.68
N LEU A 94 -2.67 -10.97 -8.63
CA LEU A 94 -2.72 -12.40 -8.37
C LEU A 94 -4.13 -12.95 -8.57
#